data_AF-A0A3A5LHN2-F1
#
_entry.id   AF-A0A3A5LHN2-F1
#
_cell.length_a   1.000
_cell.length_b   1.000
_cell.length_c   1.000
_cell.angle_alpha   90.00
_cell.angle_beta   90.00
_cell.angle_gamma   90.00
#
_symmetry.space_group_name_H-M   'P 1'
#
loop_
_entity.id
_entity.type
_entity.pdbx_description
1 polymer ?
#
loop_
_entity_poly.entity_id
_entity_poly.type
_entity_poly.pdbx_seq_one_letter_code
_entity_poly.pdbx_strand_id
1 'polypeptide(L)'
;MWLAILKKYWRVTTFRETPANTPYSLLILLLAILIYFLIVTLQWELMDLKNQFPLSDTMLAAILLVVSYYAYTALLLAATGKSNRILQTLTSLLVCHLIILMVGFIIVFLTPMLAKADMTQVGMRLLVMIYLLKVLVLTLWQFSVAAHIYRQALDSDYLTAILASFGLLAANILTMSFLR
;
A
#
# COMPACT_ATOMS: atom_id res chain seq x y z
N MET A 1 -18.16 15.85 6.16
CA MET A 1 -18.29 14.37 6.23
C MET A 1 -17.00 13.65 5.85
N TRP A 2 -16.47 13.82 4.63
CA TRP A 2 -15.24 13.17 4.16
C TRP A 2 -13.99 13.37 5.03
N LEU A 3 -13.83 14.57 5.59
CA LEU A 3 -12.70 14.89 6.47
C LEU A 3 -12.71 14.07 7.77
N ALA A 4 -13.90 13.76 8.30
CA ALA A 4 -14.05 12.89 9.48
C ALA A 4 -13.72 11.42 9.14
N ILE A 5 -14.05 10.97 7.93
CA ILE A 5 -13.71 9.65 7.42
C ILE A 5 -12.19 9.53 7.28
N LEU A 6 -11.54 10.49 6.62
CA LEU A 6 -10.08 10.53 6.48
C LEU A 6 -9.38 10.56 7.84
N LYS A 7 -9.89 11.34 8.80
CA LYS A 7 -9.37 11.38 10.18
C LYS A 7 -9.45 10.01 10.86
N LYS A 8 -10.51 9.23 10.64
CA LYS A 8 -10.61 7.87 11.18
C LYS A 8 -9.54 6.95 10.59
N TYR A 9 -9.40 6.93 9.26
CA TYR A 9 -8.37 6.11 8.62
C TYR A 9 -6.95 6.54 9.00
N TRP A 10 -6.68 7.84 9.13
CA TRP A 10 -5.42 8.35 9.67
C TRP A 10 -5.11 7.82 11.07
N ARG A 11 -6.12 7.72 11.94
CA ARG A 11 -5.94 7.11 13.27
C ARG A 11 -5.66 5.62 13.18
N VAL A 12 -6.22 4.89 12.22
CA VAL A 12 -5.85 3.49 11.95
C VAL A 12 -4.40 3.41 11.46
N THR A 13 -3.98 4.28 10.54
CA THR A 13 -2.59 4.34 10.03
C THR A 13 -1.57 4.70 11.11
N THR A 14 -1.98 5.42 12.16
CA THR A 14 -1.13 5.76 13.32
C THR A 14 -1.33 4.82 14.51
N PHE A 15 -1.97 3.66 14.31
CA PHE A 15 -2.22 2.64 15.34
C PHE A 15 -3.09 3.08 16.52
N ARG A 16 -3.85 4.18 16.37
CA ARG A 16 -4.72 4.78 17.39
C ARG A 16 -6.19 4.37 17.29
N GLU A 17 -6.52 3.51 16.33
CA GLU A 17 -7.89 3.06 16.04
C GLU A 17 -7.85 1.68 15.37
N THR A 18 -8.98 0.96 15.38
CA THR A 18 -9.12 -0.35 14.76
C THR A 18 -9.94 -0.29 13.46
N PRO A 19 -9.74 -1.25 12.53
CA PRO A 19 -10.54 -1.36 11.31
C PRO A 19 -12.05 -1.49 11.58
N ALA A 20 -12.44 -2.10 12.70
CA ALA A 20 -13.85 -2.29 13.08
C ALA A 20 -14.60 -0.96 13.29
N ASN A 21 -13.90 0.11 13.68
CA ASN A 21 -14.47 1.44 13.92
C ASN A 21 -14.58 2.30 12.64
N THR A 22 -14.22 1.73 11.48
CA THR A 22 -14.31 2.37 10.16
C THR A 22 -15.70 2.16 9.54
N PRO A 23 -16.20 3.13 8.75
CA PRO A 23 -17.52 3.03 8.16
C PRO A 23 -17.65 1.82 7.23
N TYR A 24 -18.72 1.04 7.40
CA TYR A 24 -19.09 -0.04 6.49
C TYR A 24 -19.79 0.56 5.25
N SER A 25 -19.06 0.75 4.15
CA SER A 25 -19.63 1.33 2.93
C SER A 25 -18.92 0.81 1.69
N LEU A 26 -19.68 0.18 0.79
CA LEU A 26 -19.20 -0.30 -0.51
C LEU A 26 -18.70 0.86 -1.39
N LEU A 27 -19.35 2.02 -1.31
CA LEU A 27 -18.96 3.21 -2.06
C LEU A 27 -17.53 3.66 -1.69
N ILE A 28 -17.18 3.64 -0.41
CA ILE A 28 -15.83 4.00 0.05
C ILE A 28 -14.81 2.99 -0.48
N LEU A 29 -15.13 1.69 -0.49
CA LEU A 29 -14.25 0.68 -1.05
C LEU A 29 -14.01 0.90 -2.55
N LEU A 30 -15.07 1.10 -3.34
CA LEU A 30 -14.95 1.32 -4.79
C LEU A 30 -14.13 2.58 -5.10
N LEU A 31 -14.36 3.67 -4.34
CA LEU A 31 -13.58 4.89 -4.48
C LEU A 31 -12.12 4.68 -4.08
N ALA A 32 -11.86 3.96 -2.99
CA ALA A 32 -10.50 3.64 -2.56
C ALA A 32 -9.76 2.78 -3.60
N ILE A 33 -10.43 1.80 -4.20
CA ILE A 33 -9.88 0.99 -5.29
C ILE A 33 -9.51 1.88 -6.47
N LEU A 34 -10.44 2.74 -6.92
CA LEU A 34 -10.21 3.62 -8.06
C LEU A 34 -9.03 4.57 -7.82
N ILE A 35 -9.01 5.24 -6.66
CA ILE A 35 -7.94 6.18 -6.32
C ILE A 35 -6.60 5.44 -6.17
N TYR A 36 -6.60 4.26 -5.53
CA TYR A 36 -5.40 3.44 -5.37
C TYR A 36 -4.83 3.02 -6.71
N PHE A 37 -5.68 2.51 -7.61
CA PHE A 37 -5.31 2.17 -8.98
C PHE A 37 -4.65 3.36 -9.70
N LEU A 38 -5.31 4.52 -9.71
CA LEU A 38 -4.81 5.72 -10.39
C LEU A 38 -3.45 6.18 -9.83
N ILE A 39 -3.31 6.23 -8.49
CA ILE A 39 -2.07 6.69 -7.85
C ILE A 39 -0.92 5.72 -8.11
N VAL A 40 -1.16 4.40 -8.03
CA VAL A 40 -0.12 3.40 -8.27
C VAL A 40 0.34 3.44 -9.73
N THR A 41 -0.60 3.48 -10.69
CA THR A 41 -0.25 3.62 -12.11
C THR A 41 0.57 4.88 -12.36
N LEU A 42 0.15 6.02 -11.80
CA LEU A 42 0.89 7.28 -11.94
C LEU A 42 2.28 7.22 -11.31
N GLN A 43 2.43 6.61 -10.12
CA GLN A 43 3.73 6.45 -9.47
C GLN A 43 4.69 5.59 -10.28
N TRP A 44 4.21 4.47 -10.82
CA TRP A 44 5.03 3.58 -11.64
C TRP A 44 5.45 4.23 -12.96
N GLU A 45 4.54 4.96 -13.61
CA GLU A 45 4.86 5.73 -14.81
C GLU A 45 5.95 6.79 -14.54
N LEU A 46 5.86 7.49 -13.40
CA LEU A 46 6.89 8.47 -13.00
C LEU A 46 8.24 7.82 -12.67
N MET A 47 8.23 6.57 -12.20
CA MET A 47 9.46 5.82 -11.90
C MET A 47 10.06 5.15 -13.13
N ASP A 48 9.28 4.90 -14.18
CA ASP A 48 9.77 4.38 -15.45
C ASP A 48 10.44 5.48 -16.29
N LEU A 49 11.58 5.97 -15.80
CA LEU A 49 12.36 7.04 -16.43
C LEU A 49 12.83 6.72 -17.86
N LYS A 50 12.72 5.46 -18.29
CA LYS A 50 13.19 4.98 -19.59
C LYS A 50 12.03 4.52 -20.49
N ASN A 51 10.77 4.67 -20.08
CA ASN A 51 9.57 4.17 -20.78
C ASN A 51 9.76 2.72 -21.24
N GLN A 52 10.30 1.87 -20.37
CA GLN A 52 10.54 0.46 -20.66
C GLN A 52 9.25 -0.34 -20.70
N PHE A 53 8.22 0.11 -19.99
CA PHE A 53 6.94 -0.56 -19.90
C PHE A 53 5.85 0.27 -20.59
N PRO A 54 5.08 -0.32 -21.52
CA PRO A 54 3.94 0.37 -22.08
C PRO A 54 2.88 0.59 -20.99
N LEU A 55 2.15 1.71 -21.08
CA LEU A 55 1.10 2.08 -20.12
C LEU A 55 0.06 0.96 -19.90
N SER A 56 -0.24 0.16 -20.93
CA SER A 56 -1.13 -0.99 -20.84
C SER A 56 -0.68 -2.01 -19.79
N ASP A 57 0.63 -2.27 -19.73
CA ASP A 57 1.22 -3.26 -18.83
C ASP A 57 1.24 -2.71 -17.40
N THR A 58 1.54 -1.42 -17.25
CA THR A 58 1.45 -0.70 -15.96
C THR A 58 0.02 -0.71 -15.41
N MET A 59 -0.98 -0.49 -16.27
CA MET A 59 -2.40 -0.56 -15.89
C MET A 59 -2.81 -1.99 -15.52
N LEU A 60 -2.43 -2.99 -16.32
CA LEU A 60 -2.71 -4.40 -16.04
C LEU A 60 -2.09 -4.84 -14.70
N ALA A 61 -0.85 -4.42 -14.45
CA ALA A 61 -0.14 -4.64 -13.20
C ALA A 61 -0.88 -4.04 -12.00
N ALA A 62 -1.38 -2.81 -12.12
CA ALA A 62 -2.11 -2.15 -11.05
C ALA A 62 -3.47 -2.83 -10.78
N ILE A 63 -4.16 -3.30 -11.82
CA ILE A 63 -5.40 -4.09 -11.68
C ILE A 63 -5.10 -5.40 -10.94
N LEU A 64 -4.09 -6.13 -11.39
CA LEU A 64 -3.69 -7.41 -10.80
C LEU A 64 -3.27 -7.24 -9.33
N LEU A 65 -2.61 -6.13 -8.99
CA LEU A 65 -2.29 -5.81 -7.61
C LEU A 65 -3.56 -5.66 -6.76
N VAL A 66 -4.56 -4.89 -7.21
CA VAL A 66 -5.84 -4.76 -6.50
C VAL A 66 -6.54 -6.11 -6.34
N VAL A 67 -6.54 -6.93 -7.39
CA VAL A 67 -7.11 -8.29 -7.35
C VAL A 67 -6.36 -9.16 -6.34
N SER A 68 -5.03 -9.07 -6.27
CA SER A 68 -4.20 -9.80 -5.30
C SER A 68 -4.55 -9.41 -3.86
N TYR A 69 -4.69 -8.10 -3.57
CA TYR A 69 -5.17 -7.62 -2.27
C TYR A 69 -6.52 -8.20 -1.89
N TYR A 70 -7.47 -8.18 -2.83
CA TYR A 70 -8.81 -8.72 -2.63
C TYR A 70 -8.77 -10.22 -2.36
N ALA A 71 -8.18 -10.99 -3.28
CA ALA A 71 -8.15 -12.44 -3.23
C ALA A 71 -7.44 -12.94 -1.98
N TYR A 72 -6.25 -12.40 -1.68
CA TYR A 72 -5.48 -12.78 -0.50
C TYR A 72 -6.26 -12.51 0.80
N THR A 73 -6.81 -11.31 0.95
CA THR A 73 -7.56 -10.92 2.15
C THR A 73 -8.84 -11.73 2.31
N ALA A 74 -9.57 -11.98 1.22
CA ALA A 74 -10.78 -12.78 1.22
C ALA A 74 -10.49 -14.23 1.62
N LEU A 75 -9.45 -14.85 1.06
CA LEU A 75 -9.04 -16.20 1.40
C LEU A 75 -8.64 -16.32 2.87
N LEU A 76 -7.87 -15.37 3.37
CA LEU A 76 -7.41 -15.38 4.76
C LEU A 76 -8.56 -15.22 5.76
N LEU A 77 -9.51 -14.32 5.48
CA LEU A 77 -10.70 -14.13 6.31
C LEU A 77 -11.66 -15.31 6.21
N ALA A 78 -11.77 -15.95 5.05
CA ALA A 78 -12.57 -17.16 4.89
C ALA A 78 -11.98 -18.33 5.69
N ALA A 79 -10.66 -18.53 5.62
CA ALA A 79 -9.96 -19.58 6.37
C ALA A 79 -10.08 -19.43 7.89
N THR A 80 -10.29 -18.21 8.39
CA THR A 80 -10.47 -17.90 9.82
C THR A 80 -11.93 -17.74 10.24
N GLY A 81 -12.89 -17.94 9.34
CA GLY A 81 -14.33 -17.80 9.63
C GLY A 81 -14.78 -16.35 9.88
N LYS A 82 -14.04 -15.36 9.39
CA LYS A 82 -14.29 -13.92 9.57
C LYS A 82 -14.64 -13.20 8.26
N SER A 83 -15.22 -13.90 7.28
CA SER A 83 -15.59 -13.34 5.96
C SER A 83 -16.50 -12.11 6.02
N ASN A 84 -17.28 -11.96 7.09
CA ASN A 84 -18.11 -10.77 7.32
C ASN A 84 -17.29 -9.47 7.46
N ARG A 85 -15.99 -9.55 7.76
CA ARG A 85 -15.09 -8.39 7.93
C ARG A 85 -14.36 -7.99 6.65
N ILE A 86 -14.58 -8.67 5.52
CA ILE A 86 -13.84 -8.44 4.26
C ILE A 86 -13.91 -6.98 3.82
N LEU A 87 -15.12 -6.40 3.78
CA LEU A 87 -15.32 -5.03 3.28
C LEU A 87 -14.52 -4.00 4.10
N GLN A 88 -14.62 -4.04 5.43
CA GLN A 88 -13.92 -3.10 6.31
C GLN A 88 -12.40 -3.31 6.29
N THR A 89 -11.96 -4.57 6.21
CA THR A 89 -10.53 -4.91 6.18
C THR A 89 -9.88 -4.41 4.90
N LEU A 90 -10.48 -4.69 3.74
CA LEU A 90 -9.99 -4.22 2.45
C LEU A 90 -10.01 -2.70 2.35
N THR A 91 -11.11 -2.06 2.78
CA THR A 91 -11.20 -0.60 2.76
C THR A 91 -10.13 0.02 3.66
N SER A 92 -9.89 -0.55 4.84
CA SER A 92 -8.85 -0.07 5.76
C SER A 92 -7.45 -0.26 5.18
N LEU A 93 -7.16 -1.42 4.57
CA LEU A 93 -5.88 -1.67 3.91
C LEU A 93 -5.64 -0.67 2.78
N LEU A 94 -6.59 -0.54 1.85
CA LEU A 94 -6.44 0.35 0.70
C LEU A 94 -6.36 1.82 1.10
N VAL A 95 -7.23 2.30 1.99
CA VAL A 95 -7.21 3.72 2.40
C VAL A 95 -5.97 4.05 3.23
N CYS A 96 -5.53 3.15 4.12
CA CYS A 96 -4.30 3.40 4.87
C CYS A 96 -3.06 3.34 3.96
N HIS A 97 -3.00 2.40 3.02
CA HIS A 97 -1.94 2.37 2.02
C HIS A 97 -1.97 3.61 1.14
N LEU A 98 -3.15 4.09 0.73
CA LEU A 98 -3.30 5.35 0.00
C LEU A 98 -2.71 6.54 0.76
N ILE A 99 -3.00 6.66 2.06
CA ILE A 99 -2.43 7.71 2.91
C ILE A 99 -0.90 7.67 2.86
N ILE A 100 -0.31 6.47 2.98
CA ILE A 100 1.15 6.30 2.96
C ILE A 100 1.70 6.56 1.56
N LEU A 101 1.02 6.10 0.50
CA LEU A 101 1.38 6.37 -0.89
C LEU A 101 1.37 7.86 -1.20
N MET A 102 0.43 8.63 -0.67
CA MET A 102 0.39 10.09 -0.84
C MET A 102 1.62 10.77 -0.19
N VAL A 103 2.04 10.31 0.98
CA VAL A 103 3.30 10.77 1.60
C VAL A 103 4.51 10.33 0.78
N GLY A 104 4.50 9.10 0.30
CA GLY A 104 5.54 8.54 -0.57
C GLY A 104 5.65 9.25 -1.92
N PHE A 105 4.54 9.72 -2.49
CA PHE A 105 4.51 10.43 -3.77
C PHE A 105 5.39 11.69 -3.75
N ILE A 106 5.35 12.45 -2.64
CA ILE A 106 6.19 13.64 -2.44
C ILE A 106 7.68 13.27 -2.49
N ILE A 107 8.04 12.10 -1.96
CA ILE A 107 9.41 11.59 -1.97
C ILE A 107 9.78 11.10 -3.36
N VAL A 108 8.93 10.29 -4.00
CA VAL A 108 9.14 9.71 -5.33
C VAL A 108 9.30 10.79 -6.41
N PHE A 109 8.70 11.96 -6.24
CA PHE A 109 8.89 13.09 -7.15
C PHE A 109 10.36 13.54 -7.28
N LEU A 110 11.20 13.28 -6.26
CA LEU A 110 12.64 13.57 -6.30
C LEU A 110 13.43 12.51 -7.09
N THR A 111 12.86 11.34 -7.38
CA THR A 111 13.55 10.21 -8.03
C THR A 111 14.27 10.57 -9.32
N PRO A 112 13.67 11.30 -10.28
CA PRO A 112 14.35 11.63 -11.54
C PRO A 112 15.59 12.51 -11.33
N MET A 113 15.54 13.42 -10.35
CA MET A 113 16.66 14.29 -9.98
C MET A 113 17.79 13.47 -9.36
N LEU A 114 17.45 12.54 -8.46
CA LEU A 114 18.43 11.69 -7.77
C LEU A 114 19.06 10.64 -8.69
N ALA A 115 18.31 10.14 -9.67
CA ALA A 115 18.80 9.17 -10.66
C ALA A 115 19.90 9.74 -11.56
N LYS A 116 19.93 11.07 -11.74
CA LYS A 116 20.95 11.78 -12.53
C LYS A 116 22.02 12.45 -11.66
N ALA A 117 21.99 12.24 -10.35
CA ALA A 117 22.91 12.90 -9.44
C ALA A 117 24.35 12.38 -9.63
N ASP A 118 25.31 13.30 -9.60
CA ASP A 118 26.74 12.96 -9.63
C ASP A 118 27.15 12.38 -8.28
N MET A 119 27.37 11.06 -8.25
CA MET A 119 27.73 10.32 -7.04
C MET A 119 29.17 10.59 -6.56
N THR A 120 29.99 11.32 -7.32
CA THR A 120 31.32 11.74 -6.86
C THR A 120 31.23 12.80 -5.75
N GLN A 121 30.14 13.59 -5.74
CA GLN A 121 29.89 14.62 -4.74
C GLN A 121 29.37 14.00 -3.43
N VAL A 122 30.06 14.27 -2.32
CA VAL A 122 29.69 13.78 -0.98
C VAL A 122 28.26 14.19 -0.60
N GLY A 123 27.88 15.43 -0.90
CA GLY A 123 26.54 15.96 -0.60
C GLY A 123 25.43 15.19 -1.30
N MET A 124 25.62 14.82 -2.58
CA MET A 124 24.65 14.02 -3.33
C MET A 124 24.52 12.60 -2.76
N ARG A 125 25.62 11.96 -2.38
CA ARG A 125 25.59 10.65 -1.73
C ARG A 125 24.78 10.67 -0.43
N LEU A 126 24.99 11.69 0.40
CA LEU A 126 24.24 11.86 1.65
C LEU A 126 22.73 12.04 1.38
N LEU A 127 22.38 12.84 0.37
CA LEU A 127 21.00 13.11 0.01
C LEU A 127 20.29 11.84 -0.51
N VAL A 128 20.95 11.05 -1.35
CA VAL A 128 20.46 9.74 -1.81
C VAL A 128 20.28 8.78 -0.63
N MET A 129 21.23 8.74 0.32
CA MET A 129 21.11 7.92 1.52
C MET A 129 19.88 8.32 2.36
N ILE A 130 19.66 9.62 2.57
CA ILE A 130 18.48 10.14 3.29
C ILE A 130 17.19 9.76 2.55
N TYR A 131 17.17 9.89 1.22
CA TYR A 131 16.05 9.48 0.39
C TYR A 131 15.71 8.00 0.60
N LEU A 132 16.70 7.11 0.48
CA LEU A 132 16.51 5.66 0.66
C LEU A 132 16.03 5.33 2.08
N LEU A 133 16.58 5.99 3.10
CA LEU A 133 16.14 5.79 4.48
C LEU A 133 14.67 6.19 4.66
N LYS A 134 14.24 7.30 4.06
CA LYS A 134 12.83 7.72 4.13
C LYS A 134 11.90 6.73 3.42
N VAL A 135 12.30 6.23 2.25
CA VAL A 135 11.54 5.18 1.54
C VAL A 135 11.44 3.92 2.40
N LEU A 136 12.54 3.50 3.04
CA LEU A 136 12.54 2.34 3.93
C LEU A 136 11.59 2.54 5.13
N VAL A 137 11.62 3.70 5.78
CA VAL A 137 10.72 4.02 6.90
C VAL A 137 9.26 4.00 6.46
N LEU A 138 8.93 4.53 5.28
CA LEU A 138 7.55 4.47 4.75
C LEU A 138 7.11 3.03 4.48
N THR A 139 7.99 2.20 3.90
CA THR A 139 7.70 0.78 3.65
C THR A 139 7.47 0.01 4.96
N LEU A 140 8.32 0.24 5.97
CA LEU A 140 8.14 -0.35 7.30
C LEU A 140 6.84 0.12 7.95
N TRP A 141 6.48 1.39 7.77
CA TRP A 141 5.22 1.93 8.28
C TRP A 141 4.02 1.27 7.58
N GLN A 142 4.05 1.16 6.26
CA GLN A 142 3.02 0.47 5.47
C GLN A 142 2.83 -0.97 5.94
N PHE A 143 3.93 -1.70 6.09
CA PHE A 143 3.91 -3.07 6.55
C PHE A 143 3.34 -3.21 7.97
N SER A 144 3.77 -2.33 8.87
CA SER A 144 3.27 -2.30 10.26
C SER A 144 1.77 -2.02 10.32
N VAL A 145 1.28 -1.11 9.47
CA VAL A 145 -0.16 -0.80 9.37
C VAL A 145 -0.95 -1.99 8.83
N ALA A 146 -0.47 -2.69 7.80
CA ALA A 146 -1.09 -3.91 7.32
C ALA A 146 -1.17 -4.97 8.43
N ALA A 147 -0.09 -5.15 9.21
CA ALA A 147 -0.06 -6.13 10.30
C ALA A 147 -1.05 -5.74 11.40
N HIS A 148 -1.12 -4.45 11.77
CA HIS A 148 -2.11 -3.97 12.72
C HIS A 148 -3.55 -4.22 12.23
N ILE A 149 -3.83 -3.99 10.95
CA ILE A 149 -5.15 -4.24 10.37
C ILE A 149 -5.49 -5.73 10.39
N TYR A 150 -4.58 -6.60 9.94
CA TYR A 150 -4.81 -8.05 9.94
C TYR A 150 -4.97 -8.62 11.34
N ARG A 151 -4.19 -8.15 12.32
CA ARG A 151 -4.33 -8.57 13.72
C ARG A 151 -5.76 -8.38 14.21
N GLN A 152 -6.32 -7.20 13.96
CA GLN A 152 -7.67 -6.85 14.39
C GLN A 152 -8.75 -7.55 13.56
N ALA A 153 -8.50 -7.74 12.25
CA ALA A 153 -9.45 -8.38 11.35
C ALA A 153 -9.59 -9.88 11.66
N LEU A 154 -8.46 -10.57 11.88
CA LEU A 154 -8.38 -12.00 12.14
C LEU A 154 -8.62 -12.35 13.61
N ASP A 155 -8.57 -11.37 14.52
CA ASP A 155 -8.63 -11.58 15.97
C ASP A 155 -7.50 -12.52 16.43
N SER A 156 -6.30 -12.26 15.91
CA SER A 156 -5.12 -13.10 16.10
C SER A 156 -4.04 -12.41 16.93
N ASP A 157 -3.02 -13.17 17.29
CA ASP A 157 -1.78 -12.64 17.85
C ASP A 157 -0.98 -11.86 16.80
N TYR A 158 0.04 -11.13 17.28
CA TYR A 158 0.89 -10.30 16.43
C TYR A 158 1.71 -11.10 15.43
N LEU A 159 2.19 -12.30 15.77
CA LEU A 159 3.03 -13.09 14.87
C LEU A 159 2.21 -13.51 13.65
N THR A 160 1.01 -14.03 13.86
CA THR A 160 0.08 -14.39 12.78
C THR A 160 -0.24 -13.20 11.88
N ALA A 161 -0.45 -12.03 12.47
CA ALA A 161 -0.74 -10.82 11.71
C ALA A 161 0.45 -10.32 10.87
N ILE A 162 1.65 -10.40 11.42
CA ILE A 162 2.89 -10.09 10.70
C ILE A 162 3.08 -11.07 9.54
N LEU A 163 2.87 -12.37 9.77
CA LEU A 163 2.94 -13.41 8.73
C LEU A 163 1.88 -13.18 7.65
N ALA A 164 0.67 -12.76 8.01
CA ALA A 164 -0.36 -12.37 7.05
C ALA A 164 0.07 -11.18 6.18
N SER A 165 0.71 -10.17 6.76
CA SER A 165 1.26 -9.06 5.99
C SER A 165 2.40 -9.48 5.06
N PHE A 166 3.29 -10.37 5.51
CA PHE A 166 4.32 -10.95 4.66
C PHE A 166 3.72 -11.79 3.53
N GLY A 167 2.67 -12.56 3.82
CA GLY A 167 1.95 -13.34 2.83
C GLY A 167 1.28 -12.46 1.77
N LEU A 168 0.69 -11.33 2.17
CA LEU A 168 0.16 -10.33 1.22
C LEU A 168 1.26 -9.76 0.33
N LEU A 169 2.42 -9.42 0.90
CA LEU A 169 3.57 -8.93 0.14
C LEU A 169 4.07 -9.99 -0.85
N ALA A 170 4.18 -11.25 -0.42
CA ALA A 170 4.57 -12.36 -1.28
C ALA A 170 3.55 -12.59 -2.41
N ALA A 171 2.25 -12.54 -2.10
CA ALA A 171 1.18 -12.64 -3.09
C ALA A 171 1.29 -11.51 -4.14
N ASN A 172 1.50 -10.27 -3.70
CA ASN A 172 1.68 -9.13 -4.60
C ASN A 172 2.91 -9.31 -5.51
N ILE A 173 4.06 -9.71 -4.97
CA ILE A 173 5.29 -9.95 -5.75
C ILE A 173 5.06 -11.08 -6.76
N LEU A 174 4.45 -12.18 -6.33
CA LEU A 174 4.15 -13.33 -7.18
C LEU A 174 3.18 -12.95 -8.30
N THR A 175 2.13 -12.19 -8.01
CA THR A 175 1.22 -11.66 -9.02
C THR A 175 1.95 -10.82 -10.06
N MET A 176 2.86 -9.93 -9.63
CA MET A 176 3.63 -9.07 -10.52
C MET A 176 4.67 -9.85 -11.33
N SER A 177 5.18 -10.98 -10.81
CA SER A 177 6.16 -11.81 -11.51
C SER A 177 5.60 -12.49 -12.76
N PHE A 178 4.29 -12.71 -12.84
CA PHE A 178 3.64 -13.28 -14.02
C PHE A 178 3.48 -12.29 -15.19
N LEU A 179 3.78 -11.01 -14.98
CA LEU A 179 3.73 -9.97 -16.01
C LEU A 179 5.09 -9.72 -16.67
N ARG A 180 6.17 -10.35 -16.17
CA ARG A 180 7.50 -10.33 -16.77
C ARG A 180 7.71 -11.53 -17.67
#